data_AF-A0A2V6II63-F1
#
_entry.id   AF-A0A2V6II63-F1
#
_cell.length_a   1.000
_cell.length_b   1.000
_cell.length_c   1.000
_cell.angle_alpha   90.00
_cell.angle_beta   90.00
_cell.angle_gamma   90.00
#
_symmetry.space_group_name_H-M   'P 1'
#
loop_
_entity.id
_entity.type
_entity.pdbx_description
1 polymer ?
#
loop_
_entity_poly.entity_id
_entity_poly.type
_entity_poly.pdbx_seq_one_letter_code
_entity_poly.pdbx_strand_id
1 'polypeptide(L)'
;MKLDTTAAERTMFATAELSYGEPDSRAQPWPQAGDDNSAAKYLYELSRDVILFLDRTGKILCINPCGIQLSGYLAEELRGGSYVAV
;
A
#
# COMPACT_ATOMS: atom_id res chain seq x y z
N MET A 1 1.70 43.65 -17.28
CA MET A 1 1.93 44.01 -15.86
C MET A 1 0.84 43.31 -15.05
N LYS A 2 1.26 42.47 -14.08
CA LYS A 2 0.51 41.88 -12.93
C LYS A 2 -0.69 40.95 -13.24
N LEU A 3 -0.60 39.62 -13.04
CA LEU A 3 -0.61 38.78 -11.81
C LEU A 3 -1.91 38.86 -11.01
N ASP A 4 -2.60 37.71 -10.87
CA ASP A 4 -3.09 37.06 -9.63
C ASP A 4 -3.85 35.78 -10.04
N THR A 5 -3.41 34.55 -9.75
CA THR A 5 -3.25 33.83 -8.47
C THR A 5 -4.57 33.32 -7.87
N THR A 6 -4.74 31.99 -7.96
CA THR A 6 -5.41 31.09 -6.99
C THR A 6 -6.94 31.04 -6.92
N ALA A 7 -7.50 29.87 -7.25
CA ALA A 7 -8.28 29.07 -6.30
C ALA A 7 -8.36 27.62 -6.78
N ALA A 8 -7.85 26.71 -5.94
CA ALA A 8 -7.86 25.28 -6.12
C ALA A 8 -9.26 24.74 -6.46
N GLU A 9 -9.36 23.97 -7.53
CA GLU A 9 -10.47 23.05 -7.75
C GLU A 9 -10.42 22.01 -6.64
N ARG A 10 -11.20 22.29 -5.59
CA ARG A 10 -11.42 21.39 -4.47
C ARG A 10 -12.26 20.23 -5.00
N THR A 11 -11.59 19.18 -5.50
CA THR A 11 -12.26 17.91 -5.80
C THR A 11 -12.85 17.38 -4.50
N MET A 12 -14.14 17.62 -4.35
CA MET A 12 -14.99 17.10 -3.30
C MET A 12 -15.08 15.59 -3.50
N PHE A 13 -14.25 14.81 -2.81
CA PHE A 13 -14.57 13.41 -2.58
C PHE A 13 -15.73 13.39 -1.58
N ALA A 14 -16.95 13.25 -2.11
CA ALA A 14 -18.13 12.99 -1.31
C ALA A 14 -17.92 11.64 -0.60
N THR A 15 -17.53 11.68 0.67
CA THR A 15 -17.77 10.56 1.58
C THR A 15 -19.27 10.47 1.74
N ALA A 16 -19.90 9.61 0.95
CA ALA A 16 -21.23 9.12 1.27
C ALA A 16 -21.15 8.58 2.71
N GLU A 17 -21.92 9.20 3.61
CA GLU A 17 -22.17 8.74 4.96
C GLU A 17 -22.62 7.28 4.87
N LEU A 18 -21.69 6.35 5.05
CA LEU A 18 -22.01 4.95 5.27
C LEU A 18 -22.69 4.94 6.65
N SER A 19 -24.02 4.92 6.63
CA SER A 19 -24.84 4.51 7.76
C SER A 19 -24.39 3.10 8.14
N TYR A 20 -23.45 2.99 9.07
CA TYR A 20 -23.14 1.74 9.74
C TYR A 20 -24.43 1.31 10.44
N GLY A 21 -25.14 0.36 9.83
CA GLY A 21 -26.23 -0.34 10.49
C GLY A 21 -25.74 -0.91 11.81
N GLU A 22 -26.63 -1.00 12.80
CA GLU A 22 -26.32 -1.41 14.17
C GLU A 22 -25.31 -2.57 14.20
N PRO A 23 -24.27 -2.48 15.05
CA PRO A 23 -23.21 -3.47 15.06
C PRO A 23 -23.82 -4.82 15.41
N ASP A 24 -23.76 -5.75 14.47
CA ASP A 24 -24.12 -7.14 14.69
C ASP A 24 -23.41 -7.62 15.96
N SER A 25 -24.20 -8.03 16.94
CA SER A 25 -23.73 -8.48 18.27
C SER A 25 -22.86 -9.74 18.19
N ARG A 26 -22.67 -10.29 16.98
CA ARG A 26 -21.75 -11.37 16.64
C ARG A 26 -20.49 -10.92 15.91
N ALA A 27 -20.12 -9.64 15.96
CA ALA A 27 -18.75 -9.23 15.64
C ALA A 27 -17.81 -9.95 16.61
N GLN A 28 -17.31 -11.12 16.18
CA GLN A 28 -16.20 -11.80 16.81
C GLN A 28 -15.12 -10.74 17.03
N PRO A 29 -14.52 -10.63 18.23
CA PRO A 29 -13.38 -9.76 18.41
C PRO A 29 -12.40 -10.08 17.28
N TRP A 30 -11.98 -9.08 16.53
CA TRP A 30 -10.86 -9.26 15.60
C TRP A 30 -9.79 -10.02 16.39
N PRO A 31 -9.27 -11.16 15.89
CA PRO A 31 -8.36 -11.99 16.66
C PRO A 31 -7.32 -11.07 17.28
N GLN A 32 -7.26 -11.03 18.61
CA GLN A 32 -6.30 -10.20 19.35
C GLN A 32 -4.97 -10.41 18.68
N ALA A 33 -4.41 -9.33 18.12
CA ALA A 33 -3.27 -9.43 17.22
C ALA A 33 -2.14 -10.12 17.98
N GLY A 34 -1.95 -11.41 17.71
CA GLY A 34 -0.74 -12.10 18.11
C GLY A 34 0.41 -11.32 17.50
N ASP A 35 1.41 -11.02 18.34
CA ASP A 35 2.63 -10.26 18.02
C ASP A 35 2.58 -9.58 16.63
N ASP A 36 2.18 -8.31 16.58
CA ASP A 36 1.94 -7.57 15.32
C ASP A 36 3.02 -7.74 14.24
N ASN A 37 4.26 -8.02 14.67
CA ASN A 37 5.40 -8.33 13.81
C ASN A 37 5.23 -9.61 12.96
N SER A 38 4.55 -10.65 13.47
CA SER A 38 4.38 -11.92 12.76
C SER A 38 3.42 -11.80 11.59
N ALA A 39 2.28 -11.12 11.76
CA ALA A 39 1.29 -11.01 10.68
C ALA A 39 1.86 -10.25 9.46
N ALA A 40 2.51 -9.10 9.68
CA ALA A 40 3.14 -8.32 8.62
C ALA A 40 4.27 -9.12 7.92
N LYS A 41 5.07 -9.85 8.69
CA LYS A 41 6.11 -10.72 8.17
C LYS A 41 5.53 -11.84 7.29
N TYR A 42 4.52 -12.56 7.77
CA TYR A 42 3.88 -13.63 7.00
C TYR A 42 3.20 -13.10 5.73
N LEU A 43 2.55 -11.94 5.80
CA LEU A 43 1.99 -11.28 4.63
C LEU A 43 3.08 -10.96 3.61
N TYR A 44 4.21 -10.39 4.04
CA TYR A 44 5.32 -10.09 3.14
C TYR A 44 5.91 -11.37 2.51
N GLU A 45 6.24 -12.38 3.34
CA GLU A 45 6.95 -13.59 2.88
C GLU A 45 6.07 -14.54 2.06
N LEU A 46 4.78 -14.66 2.39
CA LEU A 46 3.90 -15.69 1.84
C LEU A 46 2.85 -15.16 0.84
N SER A 47 2.71 -13.84 0.69
CA SER A 47 1.76 -13.29 -0.28
C SER A 47 2.10 -13.72 -1.70
N ARG A 48 1.06 -14.05 -2.47
CA ARG A 48 1.14 -14.35 -3.90
C ARG A 48 1.03 -13.11 -4.78
N ASP A 49 0.78 -11.96 -4.17
CA ASP A 49 0.81 -10.67 -4.84
C ASP A 49 2.20 -10.04 -4.70
N VAL A 50 2.58 -9.24 -5.70
CA VAL A 50 3.82 -8.47 -5.64
C VAL A 50 3.66 -7.33 -4.64
N ILE A 51 4.51 -7.33 -3.62
CA ILE A 51 4.58 -6.26 -2.61
C ILE A 51 5.89 -5.51 -2.78
N LEU A 52 5.80 -4.20 -2.99
CA LEU A 52 6.92 -3.28 -3.19
C LEU A 52 6.91 -2.19 -2.12
N PHE A 53 8.09 -1.88 -1.61
CA PHE A 53 8.31 -0.67 -0.83
C PHE A 53 9.11 0.29 -1.68
N LEU A 54 8.60 1.52 -1.83
CA LEU A 54 9.21 2.55 -2.65
C LEU A 54 9.62 3.74 -1.77
N ASP A 55 10.67 4.44 -2.18
CA ASP A 55 10.93 5.78 -1.66
C ASP A 55 9.99 6.82 -2.30
N ARG A 56 10.12 8.09 -1.88
CA ARG A 56 9.29 9.19 -2.39
C ARG A 56 9.51 9.51 -3.87
N THR A 57 10.59 9.01 -4.46
CA THR A 57 10.93 9.19 -5.88
C THR A 57 10.58 7.97 -6.74
N GLY A 58 9.95 6.94 -6.14
CA GLY A 58 9.55 5.71 -6.82
C GLY A 58 10.67 4.67 -6.93
N LYS A 59 11.74 4.81 -6.15
CA LYS A 59 12.85 3.85 -6.12
C LYS A 59 12.51 2.67 -5.24
N ILE A 60 12.74 1.46 -5.74
CA ILE A 60 12.47 0.23 -4.98
C ILE A 60 13.45 0.13 -3.80
N LEU A 61 12.90 0.13 -2.59
CA LEU A 61 13.60 -0.11 -1.33
C LEU A 61 13.67 -1.61 -1.04
N CYS A 62 12.54 -2.32 -1.21
CA CYS A 62 12.48 -3.78 -1.15
C CYS A 62 11.29 -4.33 -1.94
N ILE A 63 11.36 -5.64 -2.20
CA ILE A 63 10.38 -6.42 -2.93
C ILE A 63 10.24 -7.80 -2.29
N ASN A 64 9.02 -8.31 -2.18
CA ASN A 64 8.77 -9.63 -1.60
C ASN A 64 9.24 -10.78 -2.50
N PRO A 65 9.36 -12.02 -1.98
CA PRO A 65 9.83 -13.17 -2.77
C PRO A 65 9.03 -13.42 -4.04
N CYS A 66 7.70 -13.22 -4.00
CA CYS A 66 6.86 -13.36 -5.18
C CYS A 66 7.27 -12.37 -6.29
N GLY A 67 7.54 -11.10 -5.95
CA GLY A 67 8.00 -10.11 -6.91
C GLY A 67 9.36 -10.43 -7.54
N ILE A 68 10.28 -11.02 -6.78
CA ILE A 68 11.57 -11.53 -7.31
C ILE A 68 11.29 -12.64 -8.34
N GLN A 69 10.45 -13.60 -7.96
CA GLN A 69 10.13 -14.75 -8.81
C GLN A 69 9.44 -14.35 -10.12
N LEU A 70 8.48 -13.41 -10.06
CA LEU A 70 7.71 -12.97 -11.22
C LEU A 70 8.50 -12.02 -12.12
N SER A 71 9.37 -11.19 -11.56
CA SER A 71 10.20 -10.27 -12.34
C SER A 71 11.40 -10.96 -13.00
N GLY A 72 11.91 -12.05 -12.39
CA GLY A 72 13.10 -12.75 -12.85
C GLY A 72 14.42 -12.08 -12.49
N TYR A 73 14.39 -10.97 -11.75
CA TYR A 73 15.56 -10.24 -11.27
C TYR A 73 15.83 -10.54 -9.80
N LEU A 74 17.09 -10.46 -9.41
CA LEU A 74 17.49 -10.54 -8.00
C LEU A 74 17.06 -9.26 -7.26
N ALA A 75 16.87 -9.38 -5.95
CA ALA A 75 16.47 -8.26 -5.09
C ALA A 75 17.45 -7.09 -5.18
N GLU A 76 18.75 -7.39 -5.29
CA GLU A 76 19.83 -6.43 -5.36
C GLU A 76 19.81 -5.63 -6.67
N GLU A 77 19.38 -6.27 -7.77
CA GLU A 77 19.26 -5.64 -9.09
C GLU A 77 18.04 -4.69 -9.15
N LEU A 78 16.99 -5.04 -8.42
CA LEU A 78 15.78 -4.23 -8.33
C LEU A 78 15.96 -3.04 -7.39
N ARG A 79 16.82 -3.14 -6.36
CA ARG A 79 17.01 -2.09 -5.36
C ARG A 79 17.58 -0.82 -5.98
N GLY A 80 16.87 0.31 -5.81
CA GLY A 80 17.23 1.59 -6.44
C GLY A 80 16.83 1.70 -7.93
N GLY A 81 16.24 0.64 -8.50
CA GLY A 81 15.53 0.72 -9.77
C GLY A 81 14.29 1.60 -9.64
N SER A 82 13.91 2.28 -10.72
CA SER A 82 12.62 2.98 -10.78
C SER A 82 11.54 1.98 -11.13
N TYR A 83 10.52 1.89 -10.28
CA TYR A 83 9.33 1.15 -10.65
C TYR A 83 8.50 1.98 -11.65
N VAL A 84 8.20 1.39 -12.81
CA VAL A 84 7.28 1.96 -13.79
C VAL A 84 6.14 0.97 -13.94
N ALA A 85 4.97 1.33 -13.42
CA ALA A 85 3.75 0.59 -13.72
C ALA A 85 3.44 0.78 -15.22
N VAL A 86 3.31 -0.32 -15.94
CA VAL A 86 3.01 -0.34 -17.38
C VAL A 86 1.51 -0.20 -17.61
#